data_AF-A0A3N5SFV6-F1
#
_entry.id   AF-A0A3N5SFV6-F1
#
_cell.length_a   1.000
_cell.length_b   1.000
_cell.length_c   1.000
_cell.angle_alpha   90.00
_cell.angle_beta   90.00
_cell.angle_gamma   90.00
#
_symmetry.space_group_name_H-M   'P 1'
#
loop_
_entity.id
_entity.type
_entity.pdbx_description
1 polymer ?
#
loop_
_entity_poly.entity_id
_entity_poly.type
_entity_poly.pdbx_seq_one_letter_code
_entity_poly.pdbx_strand_id
1 'polypeptide(L)'
;MSNNPQIAGSPYAGRWVARVRGRIIAQGDTPDQALQAAQMSRHKEKPEIIYMSVPFSYSPLIDKVRDLLPDQELYLVGGAVRDMLLNRSSPDLDFALPSKGISLARRVANALKADFMVLDEERDTGRVIVTEPDGKRTFLDFAVYRGK
;
A
#
# COMPACT_ATOMS: atom_id res chain seq x y z
N MET A 1 0.18 7.18 18.24
CA MET A 1 -0.73 7.51 17.13
C MET A 1 -2.10 7.00 17.50
N SER A 2 -3.07 7.89 17.74
CA SER A 2 -4.38 7.52 18.28
C SER A 2 -5.20 6.77 17.22
N ASN A 3 -5.34 5.46 17.40
CA ASN A 3 -6.25 4.64 16.60
C ASN A 3 -7.69 5.03 16.94
N ASN A 4 -8.33 5.82 16.07
CA ASN A 4 -9.74 6.14 16.20
C ASN A 4 -10.56 5.02 15.51
N PRO A 5 -11.32 4.20 16.25
CA PRO A 5 -11.97 2.99 15.72
C PRO A 5 -13.11 3.26 14.71
N GLN A 6 -13.46 4.52 14.42
CA GLN A 6 -14.52 4.88 13.46
C GLN A 6 -14.10 4.78 11.97
N ILE A 7 -12.83 4.52 11.66
CA ILE A 7 -12.33 4.56 10.28
C ILE A 7 -12.41 3.17 9.60
N ALA A 8 -12.35 2.07 10.37
CA ALA A 8 -12.45 0.72 9.84
C ALA A 8 -13.88 0.44 9.35
N GLY A 9 -14.07 0.43 8.02
CA GLY A 9 -15.35 0.10 7.39
C GLY A 9 -16.33 1.28 7.23
N SER A 10 -15.86 2.52 7.34
CA SER A 10 -16.69 3.69 7.05
C SER A 10 -17.14 3.70 5.58
N PRO A 11 -18.43 3.95 5.25
CA PRO A 11 -18.89 4.09 3.86
C PRO A 11 -18.23 5.27 3.14
N TYR A 12 -17.55 6.15 3.89
CA TYR A 12 -16.82 7.30 3.38
C TYR A 12 -15.33 7.02 3.12
N ALA A 13 -14.85 5.80 3.35
CA ALA A 13 -13.45 5.45 3.13
C ALA A 13 -13.02 5.80 1.68
N GLY A 14 -11.90 6.50 1.55
CA GLY A 14 -11.37 6.97 0.27
C GLY A 14 -12.00 8.27 -0.25
N ARG A 15 -12.91 8.90 0.50
CA ARG A 15 -13.58 10.16 0.12
C ARG A 15 -13.16 11.33 1.00
N TRP A 16 -13.28 12.54 0.46
CA TRP A 16 -13.31 13.75 1.27
C TRP A 16 -14.68 13.90 1.90
N VAL A 17 -14.74 14.20 3.20
CA VAL A 17 -15.98 14.44 3.94
C VAL A 17 -16.00 15.81 4.57
N ALA A 18 -17.19 16.41 4.61
CA ALA A 18 -17.47 17.60 5.38
C ALA A 18 -18.11 17.21 6.72
N ARG A 19 -17.48 17.62 7.82
CA ARG A 19 -17.90 17.31 9.18
C ARG A 19 -18.30 18.57 9.94
N VAL A 20 -19.46 18.56 10.59
CA VAL A 20 -19.86 19.59 11.54
C VAL A 20 -20.24 18.96 12.87
N ARG A 21 -19.66 19.44 13.97
CA ARG A 21 -19.90 18.95 15.33
C ARG A 21 -19.78 17.42 15.43
N GLY A 22 -18.77 16.85 14.77
CA GLY A 22 -18.50 15.42 14.77
C GLY A 22 -19.37 14.57 13.83
N ARG A 23 -20.33 15.16 13.12
CA ARG A 23 -21.20 14.43 12.17
C ARG A 23 -20.82 14.73 10.73
N ILE A 24 -20.76 13.69 9.90
CA ILE A 24 -20.55 13.82 8.46
C ILE A 24 -21.86 14.32 7.83
N ILE A 25 -21.79 15.41 7.06
CA ILE A 25 -22.94 16.05 6.43
C ILE A 25 -22.88 16.04 4.91
N ALA A 26 -21.69 15.87 4.32
CA ALA A 26 -21.49 15.76 2.88
C ALA A 26 -20.18 15.02 2.56
N GLN A 27 -20.02 14.60 1.30
CA GLN A 27 -18.83 13.93 0.78
C GLN A 27 -18.51 14.39 -0.65
N GLY A 28 -17.27 14.16 -1.10
CA GLY A 28 -16.81 14.41 -2.47
C GLY A 28 -15.52 13.66 -2.79
N ASP A 29 -15.15 13.63 -4.07
CA ASP A 29 -13.87 13.08 -4.53
C ASP A 29 -12.71 14.07 -4.33
N THR A 30 -13.03 15.35 -4.14
CA THR A 30 -12.07 16.41 -3.82
C THR A 30 -12.52 17.19 -2.57
N PRO A 31 -11.60 17.93 -1.91
CA PRO A 31 -11.96 18.80 -0.80
C PRO A 31 -13.06 19.80 -1.18
N ASP A 32 -12.93 20.41 -2.37
CA ASP A 32 -13.84 21.43 -2.86
C ASP A 32 -15.24 20.87 -3.13
N GLN A 33 -15.33 19.65 -3.69
CA GLN A 33 -16.62 18.98 -3.88
C GLN A 33 -17.32 18.70 -2.55
N ALA A 34 -16.58 18.21 -1.55
CA ALA A 34 -17.13 17.98 -0.22
C ALA A 34 -17.62 19.28 0.44
N LEU A 35 -16.87 20.38 0.26
CA LEU A 35 -17.22 21.70 0.76
C LEU A 35 -18.47 22.27 0.07
N GLN A 36 -18.52 22.21 -1.26
CA GLN A 36 -19.68 22.69 -2.03
C GLN A 36 -20.95 21.92 -1.64
N ALA A 37 -20.86 20.59 -1.54
CA ALA A 37 -21.99 19.75 -1.12
C ALA A 37 -22.47 20.08 0.32
N ALA A 38 -21.55 20.45 1.21
CA ALA A 38 -21.90 20.89 2.56
C ALA A 38 -22.57 22.27 2.57
N GLN A 39 -22.07 23.22 1.76
CA GLN A 39 -22.64 24.57 1.67
C GLN A 39 -24.08 24.56 1.12
N MET A 40 -24.38 23.67 0.17
CA MET A 40 -25.75 23.49 -0.35
C MET A 40 -26.75 23.02 0.70
N SER A 41 -26.31 22.21 1.68
CA SER A 41 -27.18 21.65 2.73
C SER A 41 -27.17 22.44 4.04
N ARG A 42 -26.07 23.15 4.35
CA ARG A 42 -25.81 23.86 5.61
C ARG A 42 -25.00 25.16 5.40
N HIS A 43 -25.50 26.06 4.55
CA HIS A 43 -24.88 27.34 4.16
C HIS A 43 -24.32 28.26 5.28
N LYS A 44 -24.74 28.13 6.54
CA LYS A 44 -24.27 28.99 7.67
C LYS A 44 -23.21 28.32 8.56
N GLU A 45 -22.97 27.03 8.37
CA GLU A 45 -22.00 26.27 9.18
C GLU A 45 -20.66 26.21 8.45
N LYS A 46 -19.54 26.25 9.20
CA LYS A 46 -18.20 26.06 8.66
C LYS A 46 -17.80 24.59 8.86
N PRO A 47 -17.90 23.73 7.84
CA PRO A 47 -17.51 22.34 7.97
C PRO A 47 -15.98 22.19 8.01
N GLU A 48 -15.54 21.18 8.74
CA GLU A 48 -14.19 20.64 8.65
C GLU A 48 -14.12 19.68 7.47
N ILE A 49 -13.13 19.83 6.60
CA ILE A 49 -12.94 19.00 5.41
C ILE A 49 -11.81 18.01 5.67
N ILE A 50 -12.12 16.72 5.68
CA ILE A 50 -11.20 15.65 6.08
C ILE A 50 -11.18 14.58 5.00
N TYR A 51 -10.00 14.10 4.63
CA TYR A 51 -9.88 12.88 3.84
C TYR A 51 -10.03 11.65 4.73
N MET A 52 -11.01 10.80 4.42
CA MET A 52 -11.21 9.55 5.14
C MET A 52 -10.26 8.50 4.58
N SER A 53 -9.14 8.28 5.28
CA SER A 53 -8.17 7.26 4.90
C SER A 53 -8.83 5.88 4.82
N VAL A 54 -8.53 5.12 3.77
CA VAL A 54 -8.91 3.70 3.69
C VAL A 54 -7.96 2.92 4.59
N PRO A 55 -8.43 2.25 5.65
CA PRO A 55 -7.57 1.33 6.38
C PRO A 55 -7.33 0.11 5.50
N PHE A 56 -6.06 -0.22 5.29
CA PHE A 56 -5.64 -1.41 4.57
C PHE A 56 -4.74 -2.27 5.43
N SER A 57 -4.87 -3.59 5.27
CA SER A 57 -3.94 -4.57 5.82
C SER A 57 -2.88 -4.93 4.79
N TYR A 58 -1.67 -5.23 5.24
CA TYR A 58 -0.58 -5.60 4.35
C TYR A 58 0.25 -6.75 4.93
N SER A 59 0.98 -7.45 4.06
CA SER A 59 1.77 -8.62 4.46
C SER A 59 2.91 -8.22 5.40
N PRO A 60 3.15 -8.95 6.52
CA PRO A 60 4.33 -8.74 7.37
C PRO A 60 5.66 -8.88 6.63
N LEU A 61 5.68 -9.54 5.47
CA LEU A 61 6.85 -9.62 4.61
C LEU A 61 7.30 -8.24 4.12
N ILE A 62 6.38 -7.28 3.95
CA ILE A 62 6.72 -5.91 3.54
C ILE A 62 7.56 -5.22 4.62
N ASP A 63 7.22 -5.40 5.90
CA ASP A 63 8.03 -4.86 7.00
C ASP A 63 9.39 -5.55 7.06
N LYS A 64 9.45 -6.87 6.92
CA LYS A 64 10.73 -7.60 6.87
C LYS A 64 11.63 -7.10 5.74
N VAL A 65 11.08 -6.88 4.54
CA VAL A 65 11.86 -6.34 3.41
C VAL A 65 12.37 -4.94 3.74
N ARG A 66 11.54 -4.07 4.33
CA ARG A 66 11.91 -2.72 4.74
C ARG A 66 13.05 -2.74 5.76
N ASP A 67 12.98 -3.61 6.77
CA ASP A 67 13.99 -3.74 7.80
C ASP A 67 15.31 -4.30 7.25
N LEU A 68 15.24 -5.19 6.25
CA LEU A 68 16.42 -5.76 5.60
C LEU A 68 17.11 -4.80 4.64
N LEU A 69 16.36 -3.82 4.10
CA LEU A 69 16.82 -2.86 3.09
C LEU A 69 16.51 -1.41 3.51
N PRO A 70 16.96 -0.95 4.70
CA PRO A 70 16.49 0.31 5.29
C PRO A 70 16.90 1.56 4.50
N ASP A 71 18.05 1.52 3.82
CA ASP A 71 18.60 2.63 3.05
C ASP A 71 18.33 2.53 1.54
N GLN A 72 17.52 1.55 1.13
CA GLN A 72 17.23 1.31 -0.27
C GLN A 72 15.93 2.00 -0.68
N GLU A 73 15.98 2.81 -1.73
CA GLU A 73 14.78 3.26 -2.41
C GLU A 73 14.06 2.06 -3.04
N LEU A 74 12.83 1.80 -2.60
CA LEU A 74 12.04 0.64 -2.96
C LEU A 74 10.55 0.99 -2.93
N TYR A 75 9.83 0.68 -4.01
CA TYR A 75 8.39 0.89 -4.08
C TYR A 75 7.66 -0.44 -4.28
N LEU A 76 6.64 -0.71 -3.48
CA LEU A 76 5.68 -1.77 -3.77
C LEU A 76 4.76 -1.27 -4.90
N VAL A 77 4.60 -2.07 -5.94
CA VAL A 77 3.83 -1.69 -7.15
C VAL A 77 2.85 -2.79 -7.54
N GLY A 78 2.08 -2.54 -8.61
CA GLY A 78 1.29 -3.56 -9.27
C GLY A 78 0.09 -4.08 -8.48
N GLY A 79 -0.18 -5.37 -8.64
CA GLY A 79 -1.36 -6.04 -8.08
C GLY A 79 -1.40 -6.00 -6.55
N ALA A 80 -0.24 -6.06 -5.90
CA ALA A 80 -0.11 -6.01 -4.45
C ALA A 80 -0.76 -4.74 -3.84
N VAL A 81 -0.53 -3.58 -4.44
CA VAL A 81 -1.10 -2.30 -3.99
C VAL A 81 -2.62 -2.31 -4.11
N ARG A 82 -3.13 -2.76 -5.26
CA ARG A 82 -4.58 -2.89 -5.48
C ARG A 82 -5.21 -3.83 -4.45
N ASP A 83 -4.61 -5.00 -4.25
CA ASP A 83 -5.16 -6.02 -3.35
C ASP A 83 -5.12 -5.54 -1.89
N MET A 84 -4.06 -4.85 -1.46
CA MET A 84 -3.99 -4.19 -0.15
C MET A 84 -5.11 -3.16 0.03
N LEU A 85 -5.31 -2.26 -0.94
CA LEU A 85 -6.39 -1.25 -0.88
C LEU A 85 -7.79 -1.90 -0.84
N LEU A 86 -7.94 -3.09 -1.42
CA LEU A 86 -9.17 -3.90 -1.37
C LEU A 86 -9.25 -4.83 -0.14
N ASN A 87 -8.28 -4.77 0.78
CA ASN A 87 -8.16 -5.67 1.94
C ASN A 87 -8.16 -7.16 1.55
N ARG A 88 -7.43 -7.50 0.49
CA ARG A 88 -7.23 -8.87 0.00
C ARG A 88 -5.77 -9.28 0.21
N SER A 89 -5.55 -10.57 0.49
CA SER A 89 -4.20 -11.14 0.48
C SER A 89 -3.65 -11.13 -0.95
N SER A 90 -2.44 -10.61 -1.14
CA SER A 90 -1.73 -10.72 -2.42
C SER A 90 -0.63 -11.78 -2.32
N PRO A 91 -0.62 -12.81 -3.21
CA PRO A 91 0.43 -13.83 -3.24
C PRO A 91 1.71 -13.34 -3.94
N ASP A 92 1.65 -12.21 -4.63
CA ASP A 92 2.76 -11.63 -5.38
C ASP A 92 3.02 -10.21 -4.87
N LEU A 93 4.25 -9.93 -4.45
CA LEU A 93 4.71 -8.64 -3.97
C LEU A 93 5.79 -8.10 -4.91
N ASP A 94 5.40 -7.20 -5.81
CA ASP A 94 6.30 -6.62 -6.80
C ASP A 94 6.95 -5.36 -6.24
N PHE A 95 8.27 -5.39 -6.12
CA PHE A 95 9.09 -4.27 -5.70
C PHE A 95 9.85 -3.68 -6.88
N ALA A 96 9.69 -2.39 -7.09
CA ALA A 96 10.43 -1.61 -8.07
C ALA A 96 11.54 -0.82 -7.35
N LEU A 97 12.75 -0.81 -7.92
CA LEU A 97 13.95 -0.19 -7.32
C LEU A 97 14.87 0.42 -8.39
N PRO A 98 15.80 1.33 -8.04
CA PRO A 98 16.63 2.00 -9.05
C PRO A 98 17.74 1.12 -9.65
N SER A 99 18.21 0.09 -8.95
CA SER A 99 19.26 -0.82 -9.42
C SER A 99 19.40 -2.03 -8.50
N LYS A 100 20.14 -3.06 -8.93
CA LYS A 100 20.60 -4.20 -8.12
C LYS A 100 19.51 -5.22 -7.77
N GLY A 101 18.49 -5.37 -8.61
CA GLY A 101 17.32 -6.22 -8.33
C GLY A 101 17.68 -7.66 -7.99
N ILE A 102 18.57 -8.30 -8.76
CA ILE A 102 19.03 -9.66 -8.50
C ILE A 102 19.74 -9.77 -7.15
N SER A 103 20.69 -8.87 -6.89
CA SER A 103 21.53 -8.95 -5.68
C SER A 103 20.74 -8.64 -4.40
N LEU A 104 19.79 -7.70 -4.45
CA LEU A 104 18.94 -7.36 -3.32
C LEU A 104 17.91 -8.46 -3.04
N ALA A 105 17.29 -9.03 -4.08
CA ALA A 105 16.45 -10.21 -3.92
C ALA A 105 17.21 -11.38 -3.28
N ARG A 106 18.46 -11.64 -3.71
CA ARG A 106 19.31 -12.67 -3.08
C ARG A 106 19.60 -12.38 -1.61
N ARG A 107 19.91 -11.12 -1.26
CA ARG A 107 20.12 -10.71 0.14
C ARG A 107 18.88 -10.96 0.99
N VAL A 108 17.71 -10.59 0.47
CA VAL A 108 16.41 -10.80 1.14
C VAL A 108 16.14 -12.29 1.30
N ALA A 109 16.30 -13.10 0.25
CA ALA A 109 16.10 -14.54 0.30
C ALA A 109 16.97 -15.21 1.37
N ASN A 110 18.27 -14.88 1.39
CA ASN A 110 19.21 -15.40 2.38
C ASN A 110 18.79 -15.06 3.82
N ALA A 111 18.37 -13.82 4.06
CA ALA A 111 17.94 -13.38 5.39
C ALA A 111 16.62 -14.04 5.83
N LEU A 112 15.70 -14.25 4.89
CA LEU A 112 14.42 -14.92 5.12
C LEU A 112 14.54 -16.45 5.14
N LYS A 113 15.71 -17.02 4.80
CA LYS A 113 15.91 -18.46 4.54
C LYS A 113 14.90 -19.00 3.50
N ALA A 114 14.66 -18.18 2.48
CA ALA A 114 13.73 -18.45 1.39
C ALA A 114 14.48 -18.84 0.12
N ASP A 115 13.76 -19.44 -0.84
CA ASP A 115 14.36 -19.77 -2.13
C ASP A 115 14.55 -18.51 -2.98
N PHE A 116 15.54 -18.54 -3.87
CA PHE A 116 15.88 -17.44 -4.77
C PHE A 116 16.03 -17.94 -6.20
N MET A 117 15.54 -17.16 -7.16
CA MET A 117 15.82 -17.36 -8.57
C MET A 117 16.04 -16.04 -9.31
N VAL A 118 16.84 -16.08 -10.37
CA VAL A 118 16.93 -14.98 -11.33
C VAL A 118 15.77 -15.12 -12.31
N LEU A 119 14.96 -14.06 -12.46
CA LEU A 119 13.86 -14.05 -13.42
C LEU A 119 14.31 -13.55 -14.79
N ASP A 120 15.13 -12.51 -14.80
CA ASP A 120 15.59 -11.84 -16.01
C ASP A 120 16.94 -11.19 -15.74
N GLU A 121 18.02 -11.78 -16.26
CA GLU A 121 19.39 -11.27 -16.10
C GLU A 121 19.58 -9.94 -16.83
N GLU A 122 19.03 -9.80 -18.04
CA GLU A 122 19.16 -8.59 -18.85
C GLU A 122 18.50 -7.39 -18.18
N ARG A 123 17.43 -7.64 -17.42
CA ARG A 123 16.65 -6.59 -16.75
C ARG A 123 16.90 -6.52 -15.25
N ASP A 124 17.98 -7.14 -14.77
CA ASP A 124 18.39 -7.19 -13.36
C ASP A 124 17.21 -7.47 -12.42
N THR A 125 16.43 -8.50 -12.72
CA THR A 125 15.22 -8.88 -11.97
C THR A 125 15.41 -10.20 -11.24
N GLY A 126 15.24 -10.18 -9.91
CA GLY A 126 15.30 -11.37 -9.05
C GLY A 126 13.98 -11.65 -8.35
N ARG A 127 13.75 -12.92 -8.02
CA ARG A 127 12.58 -13.39 -7.27
C ARG A 127 12.97 -14.14 -6.02
N VAL A 128 12.28 -13.83 -4.92
CA VAL A 128 12.31 -14.58 -3.66
C VAL A 128 11.01 -15.36 -3.54
N ILE A 129 11.11 -16.63 -3.14
CA ILE A 129 9.95 -17.51 -2.95
C ILE A 129 9.88 -17.87 -1.47
N VAL A 130 8.96 -17.25 -0.75
CA VAL A 130 8.69 -17.57 0.66
C VAL A 130 7.64 -18.67 0.71
N THR A 131 8.00 -19.83 1.24
CA THR A 131 7.09 -20.96 1.44
C THR A 131 6.73 -21.05 2.92
N GLU A 132 5.44 -20.89 3.22
CA GLU A 132 4.88 -21.08 4.56
C GLU A 132 4.82 -22.58 4.92
N PRO A 133 4.70 -22.95 6.21
CA PRO A 133 4.62 -24.35 6.64
C PRO A 133 3.44 -25.13 6.04
N ASP A 134 2.37 -24.45 5.65
CA ASP A 134 1.20 -25.03 4.98
C ASP A 134 1.40 -25.24 3.47
N GLY A 135 2.58 -24.91 2.94
CA GLY A 135 2.93 -25.01 1.53
C GLY A 135 2.49 -23.80 0.70
N LYS A 136 1.81 -22.81 1.28
CA LYS A 136 1.46 -21.58 0.57
C LYS A 136 2.73 -20.81 0.21
N ARG A 137 2.80 -20.33 -1.02
CA ARG A 137 3.93 -19.55 -1.52
C ARG A 137 3.55 -18.09 -1.69
N THR A 138 4.44 -17.20 -1.29
CA THR A 138 4.41 -15.78 -1.61
C THR A 138 5.66 -15.43 -2.40
N PHE A 139 5.48 -14.75 -3.52
CA PHE A 139 6.55 -14.34 -4.41
C PHE A 139 6.89 -12.88 -4.15
N LEU A 140 8.17 -12.56 -4.07
CA LEU A 140 8.66 -11.20 -3.97
C LEU A 140 9.58 -10.94 -5.14
N ASP A 141 9.15 -10.06 -6.04
CA ASP A 141 9.93 -9.71 -7.23
C ASP A 141 10.63 -8.38 -7.02
N PHE A 142 11.89 -8.30 -7.41
CA PHE A 142 12.70 -7.09 -7.31
C PHE A 142 13.15 -6.72 -8.71
N ALA A 143 12.52 -5.70 -9.29
CA ALA A 143 12.73 -5.26 -10.66
C ALA A 143 13.28 -3.83 -10.71
N VAL A 144 14.26 -3.59 -11.58
CA VAL A 144 14.80 -2.25 -11.79
C VAL A 144 13.80 -1.37 -12.55
N TYR A 145 13.67 -0.09 -12.17
CA TYR A 145 12.83 0.89 -12.87
C TYR A 145 13.12 0.91 -14.37
N ARG A 146 12.07 1.13 -15.15
CA ARG A 146 12.16 1.25 -16.60
C ARG A 146 11.55 2.57 -17.01
N GLY A 147 12.38 3.47 -17.52
CA GLY A 147 11.98 4.77 -18.02
C GLY A 147 13.18 5.44 -18.65
N LYS A 148 13.01 6.00 -19.84
CA LYS A 148 13.95 6.96 -20.42
C LYS A 148 13.47 8.36 -20.11
#